data_AF-A0A2M7JN85-F1
#
_entry.id   AF-A0A2M7JN85-F1
#
_cell.length_a   1.000
_cell.length_b   1.000
_cell.length_c   1.000
_cell.angle_alpha   90.00
_cell.angle_beta   90.00
_cell.angle_gamma   90.00
#
_symmetry.space_group_name_H-M   'P 1'
#
loop_
_entity.id
_entity.type
_entity.pdbx_description
1 polymer ?
#
loop_
_entity_poly.entity_id
_entity_poly.type
_entity_poly.pdbx_seq_one_letter_code
_entity_poly.pdbx_strand_id
1 'polypeptide(L)'
;MSNEKVIRLLERERFELSGKSGGGTLQYEAWGYQEKERTVVTRYNIAYINHKISPVDNGRVLGYDNAHGYHHRHWMDSIEPFEFESYASVVDRFQAEWKSLMKRRKEERP
;
A
#
# COMPACT_ATOMS: atom_id res chain seq x y z
N MET A 1 -13.49 -34.24 -1.22
CA MET A 1 -12.61 -33.45 -2.09
C MET A 1 -12.52 -32.06 -1.48
N SER A 2 -11.37 -31.65 -0.95
CA SER A 2 -11.19 -30.27 -0.49
C SER A 2 -11.24 -29.37 -1.72
N ASN A 3 -12.18 -28.42 -1.75
CA ASN A 3 -12.13 -27.35 -2.75
C ASN A 3 -10.87 -26.53 -2.48
N GLU A 4 -9.86 -26.69 -3.32
CA GLU A 4 -8.65 -25.88 -3.25
C GLU A 4 -8.99 -24.43 -3.59
N LYS A 5 -8.60 -23.51 -2.71
CA LYS A 5 -8.83 -22.08 -2.88
C LYS A 5 -7.85 -21.55 -3.92
N VAL A 6 -8.34 -21.29 -5.13
CA VAL A 6 -7.52 -20.71 -6.21
C VAL A 6 -7.26 -19.24 -5.92
N ILE A 7 -6.03 -18.90 -5.56
CA ILE A 7 -5.57 -17.52 -5.41
C ILE A 7 -5.49 -16.85 -6.78
N ARG A 8 -6.07 -15.65 -6.90
CA ARG A 8 -6.08 -14.83 -8.11
C ARG A 8 -5.68 -13.40 -7.78
N LEU A 9 -5.24 -12.67 -8.79
CA LEU A 9 -5.12 -11.22 -8.73
C LEU A 9 -6.52 -10.61 -8.59
N LEU A 10 -6.72 -9.81 -7.55
CA LEU A 10 -7.98 -9.12 -7.26
C LEU A 10 -7.91 -7.64 -7.69
N GLU A 11 -6.75 -7.02 -7.51
CA GLU A 11 -6.52 -5.61 -7.77
C GLU A 11 -5.10 -5.41 -8.32
N ARG A 12 -4.95 -4.55 -9.32
CA ARG A 12 -3.67 -4.06 -9.80
C ARG A 12 -3.83 -2.69 -10.43
N GLU A 13 -3.65 -1.67 -9.61
CA GLU A 13 -3.78 -0.28 -10.02
C GLU A 13 -2.46 0.48 -9.83
N ARG A 14 -2.19 1.40 -10.75
CA ARG A 14 -1.01 2.26 -10.72
C ARG A 14 -1.38 3.65 -11.21
N PHE A 15 -1.04 4.66 -10.40
CA PHE A 15 -1.33 6.06 -10.70
C PHE A 15 -0.05 6.87 -10.64
N GLU A 16 0.34 7.44 -11.77
CA GLU A 16 1.42 8.42 -11.82
C GLU A 16 0.88 9.79 -11.37
N LEU A 17 1.55 10.40 -10.39
CA LEU A 17 1.12 11.66 -9.80
C LEU A 17 1.81 12.84 -10.47
N SER A 18 1.04 13.89 -10.73
CA SER A 18 1.61 15.17 -11.13
C SER A 18 2.47 15.75 -10.00
N GLY A 19 3.42 16.64 -10.33
CA GLY A 19 4.21 17.35 -9.31
C GLY A 19 3.37 18.19 -8.34
N LYS A 20 2.16 18.63 -8.73
CA LYS A 20 1.22 19.34 -7.85
C LYS A 20 0.56 18.39 -6.84
N SER A 21 0.47 17.11 -7.17
CA SER A 21 -0.08 16.03 -6.32
C SER A 21 1.00 15.30 -5.53
N GLY A 22 2.21 15.87 -5.43
CA GLY A 22 3.36 15.29 -4.72
C GLY A 22 4.35 14.53 -5.61
N GLY A 23 4.02 14.29 -6.88
CA GLY A 23 4.84 13.48 -7.79
C GLY A 23 4.98 12.02 -7.35
N GLY A 24 5.67 11.22 -8.15
CA GLY A 24 5.85 9.79 -7.88
C GLY A 24 4.63 8.96 -8.28
N THR A 25 4.48 7.79 -7.68
CA THR A 25 3.49 6.79 -8.08
C THR A 25 2.74 6.25 -6.86
N LEU A 26 1.42 6.08 -6.97
CA LEU A 26 0.63 5.21 -6.10
C LEU A 26 0.45 3.84 -6.77
N GLN A 27 0.67 2.77 -6.01
CA GLN A 27 0.48 1.40 -6.46
C GLN A 27 -0.44 0.67 -5.47
N TYR A 28 -1.38 -0.10 -6.02
CA TYR A 28 -2.26 -0.99 -5.25
C TYR A 28 -2.27 -2.36 -5.92
N GLU A 29 -1.86 -3.40 -5.18
CA GLU A 29 -1.92 -4.78 -5.63
C GLU A 29 -2.51 -5.66 -4.53
N ALA A 30 -3.48 -6.50 -4.87
CA ALA A 30 -4.08 -7.47 -3.95
C ALA A 30 -4.33 -8.81 -4.64
N TRP A 31 -4.08 -9.89 -3.91
CA TRP A 31 -4.35 -11.26 -4.31
C TRP A 31 -5.19 -11.98 -3.28
N GLY A 32 -6.05 -12.87 -3.74
CA GLY A 32 -6.97 -13.57 -2.86
C GLY A 32 -7.90 -14.49 -3.61
N TYR A 33 -8.94 -14.93 -2.93
CA TYR A 33 -9.93 -15.85 -3.48
C TYR A 33 -11.34 -15.43 -3.10
N GLN A 34 -12.33 -15.95 -3.84
CA GLN A 34 -13.74 -15.82 -3.51
C GLN A 34 -14.16 -16.98 -2.61
N GLU A 35 -14.80 -16.66 -1.48
CA GLU A 35 -15.40 -17.63 -0.57
C GLU A 35 -16.87 -17.28 -0.36
N LYS A 36 -17.74 -18.02 -1.07
CA LYS A 36 -19.16 -17.70 -1.17
C LYS A 36 -19.34 -16.26 -1.70
N GLU A 37 -19.86 -15.35 -0.88
CA GLU A 37 -20.11 -13.95 -1.22
C GLU A 37 -19.04 -12.99 -0.64
N ARG A 38 -17.89 -13.53 -0.20
CA ARG A 38 -16.81 -12.75 0.41
C ARG A 38 -15.52 -12.88 -0.38
N THR A 39 -14.86 -11.75 -0.61
CA THR A 39 -13.48 -11.70 -1.09
C THR A 39 -12.53 -11.85 0.10
N VAL A 40 -11.64 -12.83 0.06
CA VAL A 40 -10.58 -12.99 1.07
C VAL A 40 -9.25 -12.61 0.46
N VAL A 41 -8.67 -11.52 0.95
CA VAL A 41 -7.31 -11.07 0.57
C VAL A 41 -6.28 -11.85 1.37
N THR A 42 -5.32 -12.44 0.66
CA THR A 42 -4.24 -13.27 1.24
C THR A 42 -2.88 -12.59 1.14
N ARG A 43 -2.70 -11.73 0.14
CA ARG A 43 -1.50 -10.94 -0.07
C ARG A 43 -1.88 -9.58 -0.62
N TYR A 44 -1.15 -8.55 -0.22
CA TYR A 44 -1.28 -7.23 -0.80
C TYR A 44 0.06 -6.49 -0.80
N ASN A 45 0.15 -5.46 -1.63
CA ASN A 45 1.22 -4.48 -1.66
C ASN A 45 0.62 -3.13 -2.08
N ILE A 46 0.55 -2.19 -1.15
CA ILE A 46 0.12 -0.82 -1.44
C ILE A 46 1.26 0.13 -1.10
N ALA A 47 1.61 1.03 -2.03
CA ALA A 47 2.81 1.84 -1.88
C ALA A 47 2.66 3.22 -2.53
N TYR A 48 3.23 4.22 -1.88
CA TYR A 48 3.58 5.49 -2.46
C TYR A 48 5.10 5.50 -2.69
N ILE A 49 5.49 5.59 -3.96
CA ILE A 49 6.88 5.51 -4.42
C ILE A 49 7.28 6.88 -4.98
N ASN A 50 8.35 7.46 -4.44
CA ASN A 50 8.96 8.66 -4.98
C ASN A 50 10.46 8.73 -4.65
N HIS A 51 11.30 8.40 -5.64
CA HIS A 51 12.76 8.42 -5.53
C HIS A 51 13.38 9.78 -5.19
N LYS A 52 12.65 10.89 -5.43
CA LYS A 52 13.13 12.23 -5.05
C LYS A 52 12.98 12.49 -3.55
N ILE A 53 12.12 11.72 -2.89
CA ILE A 53 11.80 11.86 -1.47
C ILE A 53 12.53 10.82 -0.63
N SER A 54 12.52 9.56 -1.08
CA SER A 54 13.24 8.48 -0.44
C SER A 54 14.19 7.86 -1.47
N PRO A 55 15.52 7.89 -1.26
CA PRO A 55 16.46 7.18 -2.13
C PRO A 55 16.60 5.69 -1.74
N VAL A 56 16.05 5.29 -0.60
CA VAL A 56 16.10 3.92 -0.05
C VAL A 56 14.81 3.16 -0.37
N ASP A 57 14.80 1.85 -0.07
CA ASP A 57 13.65 0.96 -0.26
C ASP A 57 12.99 1.10 -1.66
N ASN A 58 13.83 1.14 -2.71
CA ASN A 58 13.42 1.36 -4.10
C ASN A 58 12.47 2.57 -4.29
N GLY A 59 12.68 3.63 -3.51
CA GLY A 59 11.88 4.84 -3.60
C GLY A 59 10.59 4.81 -2.79
N ARG A 60 10.30 3.72 -2.05
CA ARG A 60 9.12 3.64 -1.20
C ARG A 60 9.23 4.67 -0.08
N VAL A 61 8.21 5.51 0.00
CA VAL A 61 8.10 6.57 1.01
C VAL A 61 7.12 6.15 2.10
N LEU A 62 6.01 5.56 1.69
CA LEU A 62 4.98 5.00 2.54
C LEU A 62 4.47 3.72 1.86
N GLY A 63 4.21 2.68 2.62
CA GLY A 63 3.56 1.49 2.08
C GLY A 63 3.07 0.55 3.15
N TYR A 64 2.28 -0.43 2.72
CA TYR A 64 1.82 -1.53 3.54
C TYR A 64 1.85 -2.81 2.72
N ASP A 65 2.43 -3.85 3.28
CA ASP A 65 2.39 -5.17 2.67
C ASP A 65 2.48 -6.28 3.74
N ASN A 66 2.38 -7.52 3.29
CA ASN A 66 2.52 -8.71 4.12
C ASN A 66 3.50 -9.73 3.54
N ALA A 67 4.46 -9.30 2.71
CA ALA A 67 5.37 -10.19 2.00
C ALA A 67 6.32 -10.98 2.92
N HIS A 68 6.52 -10.52 4.15
CA HIS A 68 7.41 -11.13 5.16
C HIS A 68 6.67 -12.06 6.14
N GLY A 69 5.43 -12.47 5.83
CA GLY A 69 4.64 -13.37 6.68
C GLY A 69 3.95 -12.69 7.86
N TYR A 70 4.10 -11.37 8.00
CA TYR A 70 3.35 -10.53 8.93
C TYR A 70 3.00 -9.20 8.26
N HIS A 71 1.95 -8.55 8.75
CA HIS A 71 1.49 -7.26 8.25
C HIS A 71 2.39 -6.15 8.77
N HIS A 72 2.94 -5.35 7.86
CA HIS A 72 3.84 -4.28 8.23
C HIS A 72 3.66 -3.04 7.37
N ARG A 73 3.99 -1.91 7.99
CA ARG A 73 4.03 -0.58 7.42
C ARG A 73 5.46 -0.26 7.05
N HIS A 74 5.65 0.27 5.86
CA HIS A 74 6.88 0.89 5.40
C HIS A 74 6.75 2.40 5.54
N TRP A 75 7.76 3.04 6.10
CA TRP A 75 7.89 4.49 6.16
C TRP A 75 9.34 4.89 5.96
N MET A 76 9.66 5.41 4.78
CA MET A 76 11.03 5.71 4.36
C MET A 76 11.96 4.49 4.51
N ASP A 77 12.87 4.50 5.49
CA ASP A 77 13.82 3.45 5.80
C ASP A 77 13.35 2.51 6.94
N SER A 78 12.16 2.76 7.49
CA SER A 78 11.65 2.10 8.68
C SER A 78 10.52 1.12 8.34
N ILE A 79 10.54 -0.05 8.99
CA ILE A 79 9.53 -1.09 8.85
C ILE A 79 8.97 -1.43 10.23
N GLU A 80 7.65 -1.35 10.38
CA GLU A 80 6.98 -1.57 11.66
C GLU A 80 5.79 -2.51 11.50
N PRO A 81 5.62 -3.51 12.38
CA PRO A 81 4.41 -4.33 12.39
C PRO A 81 3.18 -3.50 12.77
N PHE A 82 1.99 -3.92 12.33
CA PHE A 82 0.73 -3.30 12.77
C PHE A 82 -0.39 -4.32 12.92
N GLU A 83 -1.38 -3.98 13.72
CA GLU A 83 -2.60 -4.78 13.89
C GLU A 83 -3.46 -4.75 12.61
N PHE A 84 -3.58 -5.90 11.96
CA PHE A 84 -4.36 -6.07 10.74
C PHE A 84 -5.81 -6.42 11.05
N GLU A 85 -6.72 -5.61 10.53
CA GLU A 85 -8.17 -5.84 10.63
C GLU A 85 -8.75 -6.36 9.30
N SER A 86 -8.52 -5.62 8.22
CA SER A 86 -8.99 -5.98 6.88
C SER A 86 -8.16 -5.25 5.82
N TYR A 87 -8.17 -5.75 4.58
CA TYR A 87 -7.53 -5.05 3.46
C TYR A 87 -8.12 -3.65 3.22
N ALA A 88 -9.44 -3.49 3.34
CA ALA A 88 -10.11 -2.19 3.21
C ALA A 88 -9.59 -1.20 4.27
N SER A 89 -9.47 -1.64 5.54
CA SER A 89 -8.91 -0.82 6.62
C SER A 89 -7.47 -0.39 6.34
N VAL A 90 -6.66 -1.24 5.68
CA VAL A 90 -5.28 -0.90 5.26
C VAL A 90 -5.29 0.16 4.16
N VAL A 91 -6.16 0.03 3.16
CA VAL A 91 -6.33 1.04 2.09
C VAL A 91 -6.71 2.40 2.68
N ASP A 92 -7.68 2.44 3.58
CA ASP A 92 -8.12 3.67 4.24
C ASP A 92 -6.98 4.33 5.04
N ARG A 93 -6.24 3.52 5.82
CA ARG A 93 -5.08 3.99 6.60
C ARG A 93 -4.00 4.56 5.69
N PHE A 94 -3.65 3.84 4.62
CA PHE A 94 -2.65 4.28 3.64
C PHE A 94 -3.05 5.61 2.99
N GLN A 95 -4.31 5.74 2.54
CA GLN A 95 -4.79 6.97 1.92
C GLN A 95 -4.79 8.15 2.89
N ALA A 96 -5.18 7.94 4.14
CA ALA A 96 -5.16 8.97 5.17
C ALA A 96 -3.74 9.47 5.48
N GLU A 97 -2.78 8.55 5.61
CA GLU A 97 -1.38 8.89 5.83
C GLU A 97 -0.74 9.56 4.62
N TRP A 98 -0.99 9.05 3.41
CA TRP A 98 -0.51 9.67 2.19
C TRP A 98 -1.04 11.11 2.05
N LYS A 99 -2.33 11.34 2.27
CA LYS A 99 -2.92 12.70 2.27
C LYS A 99 -2.26 13.60 3.32
N SER A 100 -2.05 13.09 4.53
CA SER A 100 -1.36 13.81 5.60
C SER A 100 0.08 14.19 5.20
N LEU A 101 0.80 13.26 4.58
CA LEU A 101 2.16 13.49 4.07
C LEU A 101 2.19 14.55 2.96
N MET A 102 1.24 14.50 2.02
CA MET A 102 1.13 15.50 0.95
C MET A 102 0.80 16.88 1.50
N LYS A 103 -0.07 16.96 2.52
CA LYS A 103 -0.41 18.22 3.18
C LYS A 103 0.81 18.85 3.84
N ARG A 104 1.54 18.10 4.68
CA ARG A 104 2.77 18.58 5.34
C ARG A 104 3.79 19.09 4.33
N ARG A 105 4.04 18.32 3.26
CA ARG A 105 4.96 18.73 2.21
C ARG A 105 4.53 19.96 1.41
N LYS A 106 3.23 20.25 1.34
CA LYS A 106 2.75 21.49 0.73
C LYS A 106 3.02 22.69 1.65
N GLU A 107 2.90 22.50 2.96
CA GLU A 107 3.14 23.52 3.98
C GLU A 107 4.65 23.83 4.16
N GLU A 108 5.51 22.83 3.93
CA GLU A 108 6.98 22.96 4.02
C GLU A 108 7.63 23.57 2.76
N ARG A 109 6.88 23.77 1.67
CA ARG A 109 7.42 24.43 0.47
C ARG A 109 7.44 25.95 0.71
N PRO A 110 8.62 26.60 0.68
CA PRO A 110 8.74 28.05 0.83
C PRO A 110 8.04 28.81 -0.31
#